data_AF-A0A3M0Y976-F1
#
_entry.id   AF-A0A3M0Y976-F1
#
_cell.length_a   1.000
_cell.length_b   1.000
_cell.length_c   1.000
_cell.angle_alpha   90.00
_cell.angle_beta   90.00
_cell.angle_gamma   90.00
#
_symmetry.space_group_name_H-M   'P 1'
#
loop_
_entity.id
_entity.type
_entity.pdbx_description
1 polymer ?
#
loop_
_entity_poly.entity_id
_entity_poly.type
_entity_poly.pdbx_seq_one_letter_code
_entity_poly.pdbx_strand_id
1 'polypeptide(L)' 'MKGVFVVLDGAADLPHSMLGGKTPLEVARTPHLDEIAKNSKIDYC' A
#
# COMPACT_ATOMS: atom_id res chain seq x y z
N MET A 1 13.16 12.31 19.44
CA MET A 1 11.98 12.04 18.59
C MET A 1 11.48 10.64 18.86
N LYS A 2 10.18 10.39 18.65
CA LYS A 2 9.59 9.05 18.69
C LYS A 2 9.13 8.69 17.28
N GLY A 3 9.23 7.43 16.90
CA GLY A 3 8.79 6.91 15.60
C GLY A 3 7.75 5.80 15.79
N VAL A 4 7.01 5.53 14.72
CA VAL A 4 6.05 4.42 14.63
C VAL A 4 6.45 3.56 13.43
N PHE A 5 6.50 2.25 13.63
CA PHE A 5 6.74 1.28 12.56
C PHE A 5 5.52 0.37 12.46
N VAL A 6 4.96 0.26 11.26
CA VAL A 6 3.75 -0.52 10.98
C VAL A 6 4.09 -1.56 9.94
N VAL A 7 3.82 -2.83 10.25
CA VAL A 7 3.93 -3.94 9.30
C VAL A 7 2.52 -4.34 8.89
N LEU A 8 2.23 -4.28 7.60
CA LEU A 8 1.02 -4.84 7.03
C LEU A 8 1.36 -6.26 6.55
N ASP A 9 1.15 -7.23 7.43
CA ASP A 9 1.50 -8.62 7.13
C ASP A 9 0.68 -9.13 5.93
N GLY A 10 1.36 -9.73 4.95
CA GLY A 10 0.75 -10.19 3.71
C GLY A 10 0.17 -9.09 2.80
N ALA A 11 0.61 -7.83 2.91
CA ALA A 11 0.07 -6.73 2.09
C ALA A 11 0.46 -6.78 0.60
N ALA A 12 1.55 -7.47 0.26
CA ALA A 12 1.95 -7.67 -1.12
C ALA A 12 1.12 -8.80 -1.75
N ASP A 13 0.71 -8.60 -2.99
CA ASP A 13 -0.02 -9.59 -3.78
C ASP A 13 0.32 -9.39 -5.27
N LEU A 14 -0.20 -10.27 -6.12
CA LEU A 14 -0.06 -10.22 -7.55
C LEU A 14 -1.29 -9.56 -8.21
N PRO A 15 -1.12 -8.95 -9.39
CA PRO A 15 -2.22 -8.55 -10.25
C PRO A 15 -3.22 -9.68 -10.49
N HIS A 16 -4.51 -9.40 -10.32
CA HIS A 16 -5.56 -10.40 -10.50
C HIS A 16 -6.60 -9.98 -11.55
N SER A 17 -7.04 -10.92 -12.39
CA SER A 17 -7.98 -10.66 -13.50
C SER A 17 -9.32 -10.09 -13.05
N MET A 18 -9.88 -10.61 -11.94
CA MET A 18 -11.11 -10.10 -11.31
C MET A 18 -11.02 -8.66 -10.80
N LEU A 19 -9.80 -8.13 -10.63
CA LEU A 19 -9.52 -6.77 -10.17
C LEU A 19 -9.10 -5.84 -11.32
N GLY A 20 -9.30 -6.26 -12.57
CA GLY A 20 -8.87 -5.50 -13.74
C GLY A 20 -7.34 -5.47 -13.91
N GLY A 21 -6.64 -6.52 -13.47
CA GLY A 21 -5.19 -6.61 -13.55
C GLY A 21 -4.45 -5.79 -12.50
N LYS A 22 -5.10 -5.52 -11.36
CA LYS A 22 -4.52 -4.84 -10.20
C LYS A 22 -4.39 -5.78 -9.01
N THR A 23 -3.56 -5.40 -8.05
CA THR A 23 -3.43 -6.04 -6.73
C THR A 23 -4.59 -5.60 -5.82
N PRO A 24 -4.88 -6.36 -4.74
CA PRO A 24 -5.87 -5.95 -3.74
C PRO A 24 -5.55 -4.59 -3.10
N LEU A 25 -4.27 -4.28 -2.86
CA LEU A 25 -3.86 -3.00 -2.28
C LEU A 25 -4.14 -1.82 -3.21
N GLU A 26 -3.99 -1.98 -4.52
CA GLU A 26 -4.26 -0.94 -5.51
C GLU A 26 -5.76 -0.65 -5.73
N VAL A 27 -6.64 -1.63 -5.51
CA VAL A 27 -8.10 -1.44 -5.64
C VAL A 27 -8.78 -1.06 -4.33
N ALA A 28 -8.12 -1.28 -3.19
CA ALA A 28 -8.63 -0.91 -1.89
C ALA A 28 -8.74 0.62 -1.76
N ARG A 29 -9.76 1.09 -1.03
CA ARG A 29 -9.88 2.51 -0.70
C ARG A 29 -8.97 2.82 0.51
N THR A 30 -7.79 3.36 0.25
CA THR A 30 -6.73 3.59 1.25
C THR A 30 -6.33 5.06 1.43
N PRO A 31 -7.27 6.01 1.63
CA PRO A 31 -6.99 7.45 1.52
C PRO A 31 -5.89 7.95 2.46
N HIS A 32 -5.73 7.36 3.65
CA HIS A 32 -4.67 7.73 4.59
C HIS A 32 -3.29 7.22 4.15
N LEU A 33 -3.18 6.01 3.61
CA LEU A 33 -1.92 5.52 3.06
C LEU A 33 -1.55 6.30 1.80
N ASP A 34 -2.55 6.66 0.97
CA ASP A 34 -2.36 7.45 -0.24
C ASP A 34 -1.84 8.87 0.10
N GLU A 35 -2.39 9.51 1.14
CA GLU A 35 -1.92 10.81 1.62
C GLU A 35 -0.49 10.73 2.17
N ILE A 36 -0.16 9.68 2.93
CA ILE A 36 1.20 9.46 3.44
C ILE A 36 2.16 9.26 2.26
N ALA A 37 1.81 8.40 1.30
CA ALA A 37 2.63 8.10 0.13
C ALA A 37 2.94 9.35 -0.71
N LYS A 38 1.93 10.21 -0.92
CA LYS A 38 2.08 11.47 -1.68
C LYS A 38 3.08 12.45 -1.04
N ASN A 39 3.17 12.45 0.29
CA ASN A 39 3.96 13.42 1.05
C ASN A 39 5.26 12.82 1.63
N SER A 40 5.66 11.63 1.20
CA SER A 40 6.82 10.91 1.74
C SER A 40 7.66 10.25 0.66
N LYS A 41 8.72 9.52 1.06
CA LYS A 41 9.51 8.69 0.16
C LYS A 41 8.91 7.28 0.12
N ILE A 42 8.55 6.82 -1.07
CA ILE A 42 8.20 5.42 -1.35
C ILE A 42 9.43 4.67 -1.86
N ASP A 43 9.58 3.44 -1.43
CA ASP A 43 10.63 2.52 -1.87
C ASP A 43 10.11 1.08 -1.79
N TYR A 44 10.82 0.14 -2.40
CA TYR A 44 10.58 -1.29 -2.23
C TYR A 44 11.58 -1.83 -1.20
N CYS A 45 11.10 -2.68 -0.29
CA CYS A 45 11.95 -3.42 0.65
C CYS A 45 12.37 -4.77 0.08
#